data_AF-A0A7W6NZ63-F1
#
_entry.id   AF-A0A7W6NZ63-F1
#
_cell.length_a   1.000
_cell.length_b   1.000
_cell.length_c   1.000
_cell.angle_alpha   90.00
_cell.angle_beta   90.00
_cell.angle_gamma   90.00
#
_symmetry.space_group_name_H-M   'P 1'
#
loop_
_entity.id
_entity.type
_entity.pdbx_description
1 polymer ?
#
loop_
_entity_poly.entity_id
_entity_poly.type
_entity_poly.pdbx_seq_one_letter_code
_entity_poly.pdbx_strand_id
1 'polypeptide(L)' 'MAEDRVYIVGGEDENGDQHLFATDDLGRTIAKHSELKGRLRKVQTNEGLADAMDAAANPH' A
#
# COMPACT_ATOMS: atom_id res chain seq x y z
N MET A 1 -10.42 10.41 -18.47
CA MET A 1 -9.04 9.90 -18.57
C MET A 1 -8.78 9.23 -17.23
N ALA A 2 -8.60 7.92 -17.19
CA ALA A 2 -8.20 7.29 -15.94
C ALA A 2 -6.76 7.75 -15.67
N GLU A 3 -6.56 8.58 -14.65
CA GLU A 3 -5.22 8.85 -14.14
C GLU A 3 -4.61 7.49 -13.78
N ASP A 4 -3.47 7.14 -14.38
CA ASP A 4 -2.71 5.94 -14.08
C ASP A 4 -2.14 6.07 -12.65
N ARG A 5 -3.00 5.85 -11.66
CA ARG A 5 -2.66 5.95 -10.24
C ARG A 5 -1.93 4.68 -9.85
N VAL A 6 -0.61 4.77 -9.79
CA VAL A 6 0.22 3.70 -9.24
C VAL A 6 0.22 3.79 -7.73
N TYR A 7 -0.20 2.70 -7.09
CA TYR A 7 -0.16 2.53 -5.65
C TYR A 7 1.08 1.76 -5.25
N ILE A 8 1.79 2.25 -4.25
CA ILE A 8 3.04 1.67 -3.79
C ILE A 8 2.91 1.33 -2.32
N VAL A 9 3.24 0.09 -1.97
CA VAL A 9 3.45 -0.36 -0.60
C VAL A 9 4.87 -0.86 -0.46
N GLY A 10 5.61 -0.29 0.48
CA GLY A 10 6.93 -0.70 0.87
C GLY A 10 6.95 -1.19 2.31
N GLY A 11 7.97 -1.94 2.68
CA GLY A 11 8.22 -2.23 4.07
C GLY A 11 9.58 -2.85 4.31
N GLU A 12 9.94 -2.93 5.59
CA GLU A 12 11.20 -3.47 6.07
C GLU A 12 10.90 -4.73 6.90
N ASP A 13 11.54 -5.85 6.56
CA ASP A 13 11.44 -7.07 7.36
C ASP A 13 12.39 -7.05 8.58
N GLU A 14 12.45 -8.16 9.31
CA GLU A 14 13.26 -8.28 10.52
C GLU A 14 14.77 -8.29 10.26
N ASN A 15 15.18 -8.58 9.03
CA ASN A 15 16.59 -8.56 8.61
C ASN A 15 17.03 -7.17 8.13
N GLY A 16 16.09 -6.23 8.01
CA GLY A 16 16.34 -4.92 7.42
C GLY A 16 16.22 -4.91 5.89
N ASP A 17 15.73 -5.99 5.28
CA ASP A 17 15.53 -6.03 3.83
C ASP A 17 14.27 -5.22 3.47
N GLN A 18 14.41 -4.41 2.42
CA GLN A 18 13.32 -3.58 1.91
C GLN A 18 12.56 -4.31 0.82
N HIS A 19 11.25 -4.44 1.00
CA HIS A 19 10.33 -5.02 0.04
C HIS A 19 9.45 -3.91 -0.51
N LEU A 20 9.41 -3.75 -1.84
CA LEU A 20 8.57 -2.77 -2.51
C LEU A 20 7.62 -3.47 -3.48
N PHE A 21 6.34 -3.10 -3.42
CA PHE A 21 5.31 -3.59 -4.31
C PHE A 21 4.54 -2.41 -4.90
N ALA A 22 4.41 -2.37 -6.22
CA ALA A 22 3.70 -1.32 -6.95
C ALA A 22 2.66 -1.94 -7.89
N THR A 23 1.44 -1.41 -7.89
CA THR A 23 0.36 -1.86 -8.77
C THR A 23 -0.63 -0.72 -9.00
N ASP A 24 -1.33 -0.73 -10.13
CA ASP A 24 -2.43 0.20 -10.44
C ASP A 24 -3.77 -0.21 -9.78
N ASP A 25 -3.90 -1.47 -9.38
CA ASP A 25 -5.10 -1.98 -8.70
C ASP A 25 -5.10 -1.67 -7.18
N LEU A 26 -6.03 -0.79 -6.77
CA LEU A 26 -6.21 -0.39 -5.38
C LEU A 26 -6.53 -1.58 -4.46
N GLY A 27 -7.41 -2.49 -4.89
CA GLY A 27 -7.85 -3.63 -4.08
C GLY A 27 -6.71 -4.60 -3.77
N ARG A 28 -5.89 -4.91 -4.78
CA ARG A 28 -4.66 -5.69 -4.63
C ARG A 28 -3.68 -5.02 -3.69
N THR A 29 -3.52 -3.70 -3.79
CA THR A 29 -2.59 -2.98 -2.93
C THR A 29 -3.03 -2.97 -1.47
N ILE A 30 -4.32 -2.79 -1.19
CA ILE A 30 -4.88 -2.87 0.17
C ILE A 30 -4.67 -4.26 0.76
N ALA A 31 -4.97 -5.31 0.00
CA ALA A 31 -4.72 -6.68 0.42
C ALA A 31 -3.25 -6.92 0.73
N LYS A 32 -2.34 -6.39 -0.13
CA LYS A 32 -0.91 -6.55 0.07
C LYS A 32 -0.39 -5.76 1.26
N HIS A 33 -0.88 -4.54 1.48
CA HIS A 33 -0.59 -3.77 2.68
C HIS A 33 -1.01 -4.49 3.96
N SER A 34 -2.20 -5.09 3.99
CA SER A 34 -2.66 -5.88 5.15
C SER A 34 -1.77 -7.10 5.40
N GLU A 35 -1.42 -7.83 4.34
CA GLU A 35 -0.50 -8.98 4.41
C GLU A 35 0.89 -8.57 4.95
N LEU A 36 1.45 -7.49 4.41
CA LEU A 36 2.77 -6.99 4.81
C LEU A 36 2.75 -6.44 6.23
N LYS A 37 1.67 -5.81 6.69
CA LYS A 37 1.55 -5.29 8.07
C LYS A 37 1.61 -6.39 9.12
N GLY A 38 1.21 -7.62 8.78
CA GLY A 38 1.33 -8.79 9.65
C GLY A 38 2.70 -9.48 9.61
N ARG A 39 3.53 -9.19 8.59
CA ARG A 39 4.78 -9.91 8.32
C ARG A 39 6.03 -9.05 8.48
N LEU A 40 5.95 -7.78 8.11
CA LEU A 40 7.04 -6.82 8.12
C LEU A 40 7.03 -6.03 9.41
N ARG A 41 8.22 -5.67 9.89
CA ARG A 41 8.40 -4.84 11.08
C ARG A 41 7.88 -3.42 10.84
N LYS A 42 8.08 -2.91 9.62
CA LYS A 42 7.64 -1.58 9.20
C LYS A 42 6.99 -1.67 7.84
N VAL A 43 5.87 -0.97 7.66
CA VAL A 43 5.19 -0.83 6.37
C VAL A 43 4.95 0.65 6.11
N GLN A 44 5.16 1.06 4.87
CA GLN A 44 5.00 2.42 4.38
C GLN A 44 4.26 2.40 3.04
N THR A 45 3.48 3.43 2.76
CA THR A 45 2.69 3.55 1.53
C THR A 45 2.96 4.90 0.88
N ASN A 46 2.69 5.04 -0.42
CA ASN A 46 2.68 6.35 -1.06
C ASN A 46 1.41 7.13 -0.71
N GLU A 47 1.46 8.46 -0.88
CA GLU A 47 0.36 9.39 -0.61
C GLU A 47 -0.92 8.95 -1.35
N GLY A 48 -0.81 8.61 -2.65
CA GLY A 48 -1.95 8.16 -3.44
C GLY A 48 -2.68 6.92 -2.89
N LEU A 49 -1.96 5.98 -2.26
CA LEU A 49 -2.59 4.83 -1.59
C LEU A 49 -3.19 5.22 -0.24
N ALA A 50 -2.53 6.10 0.51
CA ALA A 50 -3.04 6.60 1.79
C ALA A 50 -4.37 7.35 1.60
N ASP A 51 -4.45 8.25 0.62
CA ASP A 51 -5.67 8.96 0.25
C ASP A 51 -6.78 8.01 -0.20
N ALA A 52 -6.43 7.01 -1.01
CA ALA A 52 -7.41 6.04 -1.50
C ALA A 52 -7.96 5.14 -0.38
N MET A 53 -7.13 4.77 0.59
CA MET A 53 -7.56 4.03 1.78
C MET A 53 -8.46 4.88 2.68
N ASP A 54 -8.13 6.16 2.88
CA ASP A 54 -8.93 7.09 3.68
C ASP A 54 -10.31 7.33 3.05
N ALA A 55 -10.34 7.59 1.75
CA ALA A 55 -11.59 7.74 0.98
C ALA A 55 -12.46 6.47 1.02
N ALA A 56 -11.84 5.27 0.99
CA ALA A 56 -12.56 4.01 1.10
C ALA A 56 -13.08 3.74 2.53
N ALA A 57 -12.39 4.24 3.56
CA ALA A 57 -12.80 4.10 4.96
C ALA A 57 -13.91 5.08 5.36
N ASN A 58 -14.05 6.20 4.66
CA ASN A 58 -15.02 7.25 4.97
C ASN A 58 -15.84 7.65 3.72
N PRO A 59 -16.81 6.81 3.30
CA PRO A 59 -17.68 7.12 2.17
C PRO A 59 -18.68 8.21 2.59
N HIS A 60 -18.41 9.44 2.18
CA HIS A 60 -19.36 10.57 2.32
C HIS A 60 -20.53 10.46 1.34
#